data_AF-A0A7Y5G4T0-F1
#
_entry.id   AF-A0A7Y5G4T0-F1
#
_cell.length_a   1.000
_cell.length_b   1.000
_cell.length_c   1.000
_cell.angle_alpha   90.00
_cell.angle_beta   90.00
_cell.angle_gamma   90.00
#
_symmetry.space_group_name_H-M   'P 1'
#
loop_
_entity.id
_entity.type
_entity.pdbx_description
1 polymer ?
#
loop_
_entity_poly.entity_id
_entity_poly.type
_entity_poly.pdbx_seq_one_letter_code
_entity_poly.pdbx_strand_id
1 'polypeptide(L)'
;MHRRNFIKTTGQTLTGLLGLTVLKKPSSLFDAVVVDAAHRAIDPRDEAFWSLVREQFPLTRERIYLNTGGLGASPYVVIEAVKNKITELERICETGHSEELWHDIKSKAGQILG
;
A
#
# COMPACT_ATOMS: atom_id res chain seq x y z
N MET A 1 12.02 41.84 -25.75
CA MET A 1 13.16 41.33 -24.94
C MET A 1 13.37 42.36 -23.84
N HIS A 2 13.36 42.14 -22.52
CA HIS A 2 13.84 41.04 -21.67
C HIS A 2 13.02 40.97 -20.37
N ARG A 3 12.28 39.88 -20.16
CA ARG A 3 11.53 39.58 -18.91
C ARG A 3 12.25 38.50 -18.08
N ARG A 4 13.59 38.52 -18.08
CA ARG A 4 14.47 37.44 -17.57
C ARG A 4 15.46 37.88 -16.48
N ASN A 5 15.16 38.90 -15.68
CA ASN A 5 16.06 39.36 -14.61
C ASN A 5 15.49 39.27 -13.18
N PHE A 6 14.36 38.58 -12.96
CA PHE A 6 13.77 38.48 -11.61
C PHE A 6 14.28 37.28 -10.77
N ILE A 7 15.21 36.47 -11.28
CA ILE A 7 15.66 35.22 -10.61
C ILE A 7 17.03 35.37 -9.90
N LYS A 8 17.64 36.56 -9.84
CA LYS A 8 19.04 36.68 -9.37
C LYS A 8 19.30 37.25 -7.97
N THR A 9 18.32 37.39 -7.08
CA THR A 9 18.62 38.00 -5.75
C THR A 9 17.81 37.40 -4.60
N THR A 10 17.97 36.10 -4.32
CA THR A 10 17.79 35.55 -2.97
C THR A 10 18.63 34.28 -2.81
N GLY A 11 19.93 34.40 -3.07
CA GLY A 11 20.90 33.41 -2.66
C GLY A 11 21.57 33.87 -1.38
N GLN A 12 21.72 32.94 -0.43
CA GLN A 12 22.76 32.92 0.58
C GLN A 12 22.50 33.76 1.84
N THR A 13 21.74 33.18 2.78
CA THR A 13 22.04 33.31 4.21
C THR A 13 21.40 32.15 4.97
N LEU A 14 22.21 31.48 5.80
CA LEU A 14 21.86 30.41 6.76
C LEU A 14 21.81 28.98 6.24
N THR A 15 22.99 28.51 5.85
CA THR A 15 23.47 27.14 6.09
C THR A 15 23.44 26.85 7.59
N GLY A 16 22.55 25.99 8.07
CA GLY A 16 22.58 25.53 9.46
C GLY A 16 21.28 24.90 9.94
N LEU A 17 21.27 23.57 10.04
CA LEU A 17 20.32 22.74 10.77
C LEU A 17 18.83 22.97 10.42
N LEU A 18 18.31 22.13 9.51
CA LEU A 18 17.02 21.47 9.64
C LEU A 18 16.88 20.56 8.42
N GLY A 19 17.52 19.39 8.51
CA GLY A 19 17.15 18.25 7.69
C GLY A 19 15.72 17.86 8.05
N LEU A 20 14.75 18.59 7.51
CA LEU A 20 13.36 18.20 7.54
C LEU A 20 13.23 17.09 6.50
N THR A 21 13.43 15.86 6.97
CA THR A 21 12.94 14.68 6.27
C THR A 21 11.53 14.99 5.81
N VAL A 22 11.29 14.86 4.50
CA VAL A 22 9.93 14.84 3.96
C VAL A 22 9.29 13.57 4.49
N LEU A 23 8.77 13.65 5.72
CA LEU A 23 7.89 12.65 6.28
C LEU A 23 6.66 12.68 5.36
N LYS A 24 6.56 11.72 4.46
CA LYS A 24 5.31 11.45 3.73
C LYS A 24 4.26 11.21 4.80
N LYS A 25 3.46 12.23 5.08
CA LYS A 25 2.38 12.13 6.05
C LYS A 25 1.44 11.05 5.52
N PRO A 26 1.22 9.96 6.28
CA PRO A 26 0.36 8.88 5.83
C PRO A 26 -1.01 9.47 5.49
N SER A 27 -1.45 9.25 4.25
CA SER A 27 -2.69 9.79 3.68
C SER A 27 -3.94 9.19 4.33
N SER A 28 -3.77 8.14 5.11
CA SER A 28 -4.81 7.47 5.87
C SER A 28 -4.29 7.04 7.24
N LEU A 29 -5.19 6.96 8.23
CA LEU A 29 -4.89 6.30 9.51
C LEU A 29 -4.37 4.88 9.30
N PHE A 30 -4.81 4.23 8.22
CA PHE A 30 -4.34 2.93 7.80
C PHE A 30 -2.86 2.92 7.39
N ASP A 31 -2.41 3.85 6.55
CA ASP A 31 -1.00 3.98 6.18
C ASP A 31 -0.11 4.23 7.40
N ALA A 32 -0.61 4.98 8.39
CA ALA A 32 0.11 5.24 9.63
C ALA A 32 0.28 3.98 10.49
N VAL A 33 -0.79 3.18 10.62
CA VAL A 33 -0.79 1.97 11.46
C VAL A 33 -0.08 0.81 10.79
N VAL A 34 -0.21 0.64 9.48
CA VAL A 34 0.47 -0.44 8.73
C VAL A 34 1.99 -0.26 8.75
N VAL A 35 2.48 0.99 8.64
CA VAL A 35 3.92 1.28 8.67
C VAL A 35 4.52 1.07 10.07
N ASP A 36 3.79 1.37 11.15
CA ASP A 36 4.23 1.13 12.53
C ASP A 36 4.15 -0.35 12.94
N ALA A 37 3.09 -1.07 12.52
CA ALA A 37 2.93 -2.49 12.81
C ALA A 37 3.92 -3.40 12.08
N ALA A 38 4.42 -2.99 10.90
CA ALA A 38 5.39 -3.77 10.13
C ALA A 38 6.77 -3.91 10.80
N HIS A 39 7.09 -3.06 11.78
CA HIS A 39 8.40 -3.03 12.46
C HIS A 39 8.34 -3.43 13.95
N ARG A 40 7.15 -3.75 14.47
CA ARG A 40 6.94 -4.14 15.87
C ARG A 40 6.49 -5.59 15.94
N ALA A 41 6.92 -6.30 16.98
CA ALA A 41 6.27 -7.57 17.33
C ALA A 41 4.78 -7.30 17.60
N ILE A 42 3.90 -7.90 16.81
CA ILE A 42 2.45 -7.77 16.95
C ILE A 42 2.04 -8.47 18.26
N ASP A 43 1.45 -7.76 19.23
CA ASP A 43 0.84 -8.37 20.40
C ASP A 43 -0.48 -9.04 19.97
N PRO A 44 -0.66 -10.37 20.15
CA PRO A 44 -1.90 -11.04 19.79
C PRO A 44 -3.14 -10.49 20.50
N ARG A 45 -2.96 -9.74 21.60
CA ARG A 45 -4.04 -9.12 22.39
C ARG A 45 -4.34 -7.67 22.01
N ASP A 46 -3.68 -7.14 20.98
CA ASP A 46 -3.93 -5.79 20.49
C ASP A 46 -5.25 -5.72 19.69
N GLU A 47 -6.35 -5.47 20.41
CA GLU A 47 -7.69 -5.34 19.81
C GLU A 47 -7.78 -4.19 18.80
N ALA A 48 -7.02 -3.11 18.98
CA ALA A 48 -7.04 -1.98 18.04
C ALA A 48 -6.42 -2.39 16.70
N PHE A 49 -5.29 -3.10 16.74
CA PHE A 49 -4.68 -3.68 15.55
C PHE A 49 -5.62 -4.67 14.85
N TRP A 50 -6.20 -5.62 15.58
CA TRP A 50 -7.09 -6.63 14.96
C TRP A 50 -8.38 -6.04 14.41
N SER A 51 -8.92 -4.98 15.04
CA SER A 51 -10.06 -4.25 14.48
C SER A 51 -9.72 -3.64 13.11
N LEU A 52 -8.53 -3.06 12.97
CA LEU A 52 -8.06 -2.49 11.69
C LEU A 52 -7.82 -3.57 10.63
N VAL A 53 -7.24 -4.71 11.01
CA VAL A 53 -7.10 -5.88 10.10
C VAL A 53 -8.47 -6.35 9.64
N ARG A 54 -9.46 -6.42 10.55
CA ARG A 54 -10.82 -6.87 10.24
C ARG A 54 -11.53 -5.94 9.24
N GLU A 55 -11.26 -4.65 9.29
CA GLU A 55 -11.81 -3.64 8.37
C GLU A 55 -11.27 -3.77 6.94
N GLN A 56 -10.16 -4.49 6.74
CA GLN A 56 -9.63 -4.75 5.39
C GLN A 56 -10.46 -5.74 4.58
N PHE A 57 -11.44 -6.43 5.18
CA PHE A 57 -12.22 -7.48 4.53
C PHE A 57 -13.69 -7.09 4.37
N PRO A 58 -14.34 -7.44 3.24
CA PRO A 58 -15.74 -7.13 2.97
C PRO A 58 -16.74 -8.02 3.74
N LEU A 59 -16.32 -8.69 4.81
CA LEU A 59 -17.20 -9.52 5.62
C LEU A 59 -18.13 -8.61 6.44
N THR A 60 -19.45 -8.83 6.37
CA THR A 60 -20.43 -8.14 7.21
C THR A 60 -20.39 -8.67 8.65
N ARG A 61 -21.06 -7.98 9.59
CA ARG A 61 -21.25 -8.44 10.97
C ARG A 61 -22.49 -9.33 11.16
N GLU A 62 -23.24 -9.57 10.09
CA GLU A 62 -24.48 -10.37 10.11
C GLU A 62 -24.21 -11.87 10.23
N ARG A 63 -23.01 -12.32 9.86
CA ARG A 63 -22.59 -13.73 9.94
C ARG A 63 -21.22 -13.86 10.59
N ILE A 64 -21.07 -14.88 11.43
CA ILE A 64 -19.77 -15.31 11.95
C ILE A 64 -19.19 -16.32 10.95
N TYR A 65 -18.19 -15.90 10.18
CA TYR A 65 -17.59 -16.73 9.14
C TYR A 65 -16.36 -17.47 9.66
N LEU A 66 -16.51 -18.77 9.95
CA LEU A 66 -15.44 -19.60 10.52
C LEU A 66 -14.74 -20.51 9.49
N ASN A 67 -15.24 -20.60 8.25
CA ASN A 67 -14.68 -21.48 7.22
C ASN A 67 -13.56 -20.81 6.39
N THR A 68 -12.59 -20.18 7.06
CA THR A 68 -11.46 -19.51 6.37
C THR A 68 -10.51 -20.52 5.71
N GLY A 69 -10.49 -21.77 6.17
CA GLY A 69 -9.70 -22.85 5.57
C GLY A 69 -10.28 -23.39 4.27
N GLY A 70 -11.61 -23.35 4.09
CA GLY A 70 -12.25 -23.76 2.83
C GLY A 70 -12.25 -22.65 1.78
N LEU A 71 -12.66 -21.43 2.18
CA LEU A 71 -12.62 -20.27 1.31
C LEU A 71 -12.23 -19.03 2.12
N GLY A 72 -11.03 -18.51 1.89
CA GLY A 72 -10.59 -17.25 2.48
C GLY A 72 -11.28 -16.05 1.81
N ALA A 73 -11.79 -15.12 2.61
CA ALA A 73 -12.22 -13.83 2.07
C ALA A 73 -10.99 -13.04 1.63
N SER A 74 -11.02 -12.44 0.43
CA SER A 74 -9.96 -11.54 -0.01
C SER A 74 -10.11 -10.16 0.64
N PRO A 75 -9.00 -9.48 1.01
CA PRO A 75 -9.07 -8.10 1.48
C PRO A 75 -9.38 -7.14 0.32
N TYR A 76 -9.93 -5.96 0.63
CA TYR A 76 -10.33 -4.94 -0.35
C TYR A 76 -9.21 -4.58 -1.33
N VAL A 77 -7.96 -4.46 -0.85
CA VAL A 77 -6.81 -4.14 -1.70
C VAL A 77 -6.61 -5.17 -2.83
N VAL A 78 -6.84 -6.46 -2.54
CA VAL A 78 -6.73 -7.53 -3.55
C VAL A 78 -7.92 -7.48 -4.51
N ILE A 79 -9.12 -7.28 -3.98
CA ILE A 79 -10.35 -7.19 -4.79
C ILE A 79 -10.24 -6.04 -5.81
N GLU A 80 -9.82 -4.86 -5.36
CA GLU A 80 -9.68 -3.70 -6.24
C GLU A 80 -8.52 -3.88 -7.24
N ALA A 81 -7.41 -4.48 -6.83
CA ALA A 81 -6.32 -4.80 -7.76
C ALA A 81 -6.78 -5.70 -8.91
N VAL A 82 -7.57 -6.75 -8.60
CA VAL A 82 -8.13 -7.66 -9.61
C VAL A 82 -9.12 -6.93 -10.52
N LYS A 83 -10.05 -6.15 -9.97
CA LYS A 83 -11.03 -5.36 -10.76
C LYS A 83 -10.34 -4.39 -11.71
N ASN A 84 -9.30 -3.70 -11.22
CA ASN A 84 -8.51 -2.78 -12.02
C ASN A 84 -7.79 -3.51 -13.14
N LYS A 85 -7.19 -4.67 -12.86
CA LYS A 85 -6.48 -5.45 -13.88
C LYS A 85 -7.43 -5.98 -14.96
N ILE A 86 -8.61 -6.47 -14.59
CA ILE A 86 -9.65 -6.87 -15.55
C ILE A 86 -9.99 -5.68 -16.48
N THR A 87 -10.27 -4.51 -15.89
CA THR A 87 -10.61 -3.30 -16.66
C THR A 87 -9.47 -2.86 -17.59
N GLU A 88 -8.23 -3.00 -17.15
CA GLU A 88 -7.04 -2.69 -17.95
C GLU A 88 -6.92 -3.60 -19.18
N LEU A 89 -7.07 -4.91 -18.98
CA LEU A 89 -6.92 -5.93 -20.02
C LEU A 89 -8.04 -5.85 -21.06
N GLU A 90 -9.27 -5.65 -20.62
CA GLU A 90 -10.43 -5.46 -21.51
C GLU A 90 -10.28 -4.22 -22.41
N ARG A 91 -9.60 -3.17 -21.93
CA ARG A 91 -9.37 -1.95 -22.73
C ARG A 91 -8.48 -2.21 -23.96
N ILE A 92 -7.61 -3.20 -23.87
CA ILE A 92 -6.63 -3.54 -24.92
C ILE A 92 -6.89 -4.90 -25.56
N CYS A 93 -7.94 -5.61 -25.13
CA CYS A 93 -8.28 -6.96 -25.58
C CYS A 93 -7.14 -7.99 -25.41
N GLU A 94 -6.40 -7.92 -24.29
CA GLU A 94 -5.26 -8.79 -24.00
C GLU A 94 -5.50 -9.73 -22.82
N THR A 95 -4.71 -10.81 -22.74
CA THR A 95 -4.82 -11.79 -21.64
C THR A 95 -3.95 -11.46 -20.42
N GLY A 96 -2.98 -10.56 -20.56
CA GLY A 96 -2.21 -10.03 -19.43
C GLY A 96 -1.13 -10.96 -18.86
N HIS A 97 -0.69 -11.96 -19.62
CA HIS A 97 0.36 -12.87 -19.21
C HIS A 97 1.74 -12.43 -19.74
N SER A 98 2.75 -12.46 -18.88
CA SER A 98 4.16 -12.28 -19.28
C SER A 98 5.09 -13.09 -18.40
N GLU A 99 6.23 -13.51 -18.95
CA GLU A 99 7.30 -14.18 -18.19
C GLU A 99 7.83 -13.31 -17.05
N GLU A 100 7.92 -12.00 -17.29
CA GLU A 100 8.34 -11.03 -16.28
C GLU A 100 7.39 -11.02 -15.07
N LEU A 101 6.07 -10.95 -15.32
CA LEU A 101 5.06 -10.97 -14.26
C LEU A 101 5.09 -12.30 -13.50
N TRP A 102 5.25 -13.42 -14.21
CA TRP A 102 5.37 -14.74 -13.61
C TRP A 102 6.59 -14.85 -12.69
N HIS A 103 7.74 -14.34 -13.13
CA HIS A 103 8.95 -14.31 -12.33
C HIS A 103 8.78 -13.42 -11.09
N ASP A 104 8.25 -12.21 -11.25
CA ASP A 104 8.02 -11.27 -10.14
C ASP A 104 7.14 -11.86 -9.04
N ILE A 105 5.99 -12.47 -9.41
CA ILE A 105 5.08 -13.10 -8.44
C ILE A 105 5.77 -14.23 -7.68
N LYS A 106 6.51 -15.11 -8.38
CA LYS A 106 7.24 -16.22 -7.73
C LYS A 106 8.32 -15.71 -6.81
N SER A 107 9.08 -14.70 -7.20
CA SER A 107 10.13 -14.11 -6.36
C SER A 107 9.55 -13.53 -5.07
N LYS A 108 8.44 -12.78 -5.17
CA LYS A 108 7.74 -12.23 -4.00
C LYS A 108 7.16 -13.32 -3.10
N ALA A 109 6.55 -14.36 -3.69
CA ALA A 109 6.05 -15.50 -2.94
C ALA A 109 7.18 -16.25 -2.22
N GLY A 110 8.33 -16.43 -2.87
CA GLY A 110 9.51 -17.05 -2.28
C GLY A 110 10.02 -16.29 -1.05
N GLN A 111 10.07 -14.95 -1.11
CA GLN A 111 10.48 -14.12 0.02
C GLN A 111 9.57 -14.26 1.26
N ILE A 112 8.29 -14.61 1.06
CA ILE A 112 7.35 -14.83 2.16
C ILE A 112 7.56 -16.19 2.81
N LEU A 113 7.96 -17.20 2.03
CA LEU A 113 8.06 -18.59 2.49
C LEU A 113 9.44 -18.97 3.06
N GLY A 114 10.48 -18.18 2.76
CA GLY A 114 11.86 -18.44 3.19
C GLY A 114 12.66 -19.20 2.15
#